data_AF-A0A6H9UVY9-F1
#
_entry.id   AF-A0A6H9UVY9-F1
#
_cell.length_a   1.000
_cell.length_b   1.000
_cell.length_c   1.000
_cell.angle_alpha   90.00
_cell.angle_beta   90.00
_cell.angle_gamma   90.00
#
_symmetry.space_group_name_H-M   'P 1'
#
loop_
_entity.id
_entity.type
_entity.pdbx_description
1 polymer ?
#
loop_
_entity_poly.entity_id
_entity_poly.type
_entity_poly.pdbx_seq_one_letter_code
_entity_poly.pdbx_strand_id
1 'polypeptide(L)'
;MLWSRSSRVEFAAASSGGRGWSKKNREVKAVRIFLDVGAHYGESLDVALDPRWGFEKICSFEPAHSCQRVLRGFRDERVRVVPAGLSRATGSATLFGAGLGGASVYADKVNLGGDIEQETVSLVRATDWVLANTSDGDEIYLKLNCEGSECDVLEDLLDSGAISRITSIYVDFDVRKIPSQAHRQTAVEERLRERRRHFVTRDVLSSPGGPRAVREWLTMVSDHTPSASGRLRYRLGLHRPRSIWLASVVVRLVLVAKAVLPRAMYVQAARCIRRLGVVVQATPAGPLPTGLKWNGRRSLRRGK
;
A
#
# COMPACT_ATOMS: atom_id res chain seq x y z
N MET A 1 -24.96 -43.45 -44.36
CA MET A 1 -26.11 -42.54 -44.13
C MET A 1 -25.54 -41.16 -43.91
N LEU A 2 -25.49 -40.33 -44.96
CA LEU A 2 -26.51 -39.33 -45.31
C LEU A 2 -26.37 -38.05 -44.46
N TRP A 3 -25.57 -37.13 -45.03
CA TRP A 3 -25.74 -35.67 -45.20
C TRP A 3 -26.61 -34.83 -44.25
N SER A 4 -26.24 -33.54 -44.20
CA SER A 4 -27.08 -32.32 -44.02
C SER A 4 -26.99 -31.69 -42.62
N ARG A 5 -26.76 -30.38 -42.40
CA ARG A 5 -26.65 -29.15 -43.23
C ARG A 5 -26.02 -28.08 -42.31
N SER A 6 -24.87 -27.52 -42.65
CA SER A 6 -24.68 -26.11 -43.03
C SER A 6 -25.86 -25.16 -42.74
N SER A 7 -25.66 -24.24 -41.79
CA SER A 7 -26.41 -22.98 -41.69
C SER A 7 -25.41 -21.83 -41.71
N ARG A 8 -25.05 -21.40 -42.93
CA ARG A 8 -24.50 -20.08 -43.23
C ARG A 8 -25.55 -19.05 -42.83
N VAL A 9 -25.18 -18.16 -41.92
CA VAL A 9 -25.92 -16.91 -41.68
C VAL A 9 -25.37 -15.90 -42.67
N GLU A 10 -26.11 -15.66 -43.74
CA GLU A 10 -25.88 -14.53 -44.65
C GLU A 10 -26.28 -13.23 -43.93
N PHE A 11 -25.31 -12.37 -43.67
CA PHE A 11 -25.58 -10.98 -43.29
C PHE A 11 -25.66 -10.14 -44.57
N ALA A 12 -26.88 -9.69 -44.87
CA ALA A 12 -27.16 -8.74 -45.93
C ALA A 12 -26.45 -7.40 -45.66
N ALA A 13 -25.69 -6.94 -46.65
CA ALA A 13 -25.10 -5.61 -46.67
C ALA A 13 -26.18 -4.57 -46.98
N ALA A 14 -26.61 -3.82 -45.96
CA ALA A 14 -27.40 -2.61 -46.14
C ALA A 14 -26.46 -1.40 -46.15
N SER A 15 -26.14 -0.94 -47.36
CA SER A 15 -25.46 0.34 -47.60
C SER A 15 -26.48 1.47 -47.45
N SER A 16 -26.49 2.14 -46.29
CA SER A 16 -27.20 3.41 -46.11
C SER A 16 -26.21 4.49 -45.73
N GLY A 17 -26.01 5.44 -46.66
CA GLY A 17 -25.23 6.65 -46.45
C GLY A 17 -25.75 7.45 -45.26
N GLY A 18 -24.86 7.74 -44.32
CA GLY A 18 -25.18 8.48 -43.09
C GLY A 18 -24.02 9.36 -42.69
N ARG A 19 -24.13 10.65 -43.02
CA ARG A 19 -23.50 11.83 -42.41
C ARG A 19 -22.26 11.55 -41.55
N GLY A 20 -21.10 11.89 -42.09
CA GLY A 20 -19.83 11.93 -41.35
C GLY A 20 -19.88 12.86 -40.15
N TRP A 21 -20.28 12.34 -39.00
CA TRP A 21 -19.88 12.88 -37.71
C TRP A 21 -18.39 12.65 -37.59
N SER A 22 -17.61 13.72 -37.85
CA SER A 22 -16.21 13.79 -37.45
C SER A 22 -16.15 13.51 -35.95
N LYS A 23 -15.78 12.27 -35.59
CA LYS A 23 -15.41 11.91 -34.22
C LYS A 23 -14.21 12.79 -33.88
N LYS A 24 -14.46 13.93 -33.24
CA LYS A 24 -13.41 14.64 -32.49
C LYS A 24 -12.83 13.60 -31.55
N ASN A 25 -11.65 13.08 -31.87
CA ASN A 25 -10.82 12.33 -30.94
C ASN A 25 -10.64 13.27 -29.75
N ARG A 26 -11.41 13.04 -28.67
CA ARG A 26 -11.09 13.62 -27.38
C ARG A 26 -9.76 12.99 -27.01
N GLU A 27 -8.71 13.76 -27.16
CA GLU A 27 -7.40 13.44 -26.60
C GLU A 27 -7.63 13.10 -25.13
N VAL A 28 -7.42 11.83 -24.78
CA VAL A 28 -7.56 11.37 -23.41
C VAL A 28 -6.39 11.97 -22.66
N LYS A 29 -6.68 12.96 -21.81
CA LYS A 29 -5.66 13.58 -20.96
C LYS A 29 -5.01 12.49 -20.12
N ALA A 30 -3.69 12.35 -20.27
CA ALA A 30 -2.85 11.54 -19.39
C ALA A 30 -3.09 11.92 -17.92
N VAL A 31 -3.24 10.92 -17.05
CA VAL A 31 -3.40 11.15 -15.61
C VAL A 31 -2.26 10.53 -14.81
N ARG A 32 -1.95 11.13 -13.66
CA ARG A 32 -0.98 10.58 -12.71
C ARG A 32 -1.66 9.62 -11.74
N ILE A 33 -1.18 8.39 -11.69
CA ILE A 33 -1.77 7.28 -10.93
C ILE A 33 -0.76 6.77 -9.89
N PHE A 34 -1.19 6.67 -8.64
CA PHE A 34 -0.45 5.94 -7.60
C PHE A 34 -1.08 4.58 -7.34
N LEU A 35 -0.30 3.51 -7.44
CA LEU A 35 -0.72 2.15 -7.08
C LEU A 35 -0.01 1.75 -5.77
N ASP A 36 -0.78 1.62 -4.69
CA ASP A 36 -0.30 1.22 -3.37
C ASP A 36 -0.64 -0.26 -3.13
N VAL A 37 0.33 -1.15 -3.34
CA VAL A 37 0.15 -2.59 -3.14
C VAL A 37 0.65 -3.01 -1.75
N GLY A 38 -0.23 -3.67 -0.99
CA GLY A 38 -0.04 -3.89 0.44
C GLY A 38 -0.22 -2.58 1.21
N ALA A 39 -1.41 -1.99 1.05
CA ALA A 39 -1.72 -0.68 1.61
C ALA A 39 -1.87 -0.70 3.13
N HIS A 40 -2.14 -1.86 3.73
CA HIS A 40 -2.29 -2.06 5.17
C HIS A 40 -3.27 -1.04 5.79
N TYR A 41 -2.87 -0.29 6.82
CA TYR A 41 -3.73 0.73 7.42
C TYR A 41 -3.66 2.10 6.71
N GLY A 42 -3.01 2.18 5.55
CA GLY A 42 -2.95 3.35 4.70
C GLY A 42 -1.78 4.29 5.02
N GLU A 43 -0.70 3.77 5.60
CA GLU A 43 0.47 4.56 5.97
C GLU A 43 1.17 5.15 4.73
N SER A 44 1.26 4.37 3.64
CA SER A 44 1.78 4.83 2.33
C SER A 44 0.75 5.66 1.57
N LEU A 45 -0.53 5.26 1.61
CA LEU A 45 -1.66 6.04 1.07
C LEU A 45 -1.68 7.48 1.63
N ASP A 46 -1.46 7.66 2.94
CA ASP A 46 -1.40 8.98 3.56
C ASP A 46 -0.29 9.85 2.97
N VAL A 47 0.84 9.26 2.53
CA VAL A 47 1.90 10.00 1.84
C VAL A 47 1.48 10.37 0.42
N ALA A 48 0.87 9.45 -0.32
CA ALA A 48 0.43 9.68 -1.69
C ALA A 48 -0.69 10.73 -1.80
N LEU A 49 -1.48 10.91 -0.73
CA LEU A 49 -2.53 11.92 -0.65
C LEU A 49 -2.02 13.35 -0.55
N ASP A 50 -0.73 13.56 -0.29
CA ASP A 50 -0.11 14.89 -0.31
C ASP A 50 -0.30 15.51 -1.70
N PRO A 51 -1.02 16.64 -1.83
CA PRO A 51 -1.30 17.27 -3.14
C PRO A 51 -0.03 17.66 -3.91
N ARG A 52 1.12 17.68 -3.23
CA ARG A 52 2.41 17.95 -3.86
C ARG A 52 2.82 16.92 -4.92
N TRP A 53 2.27 15.72 -4.87
CA TRP A 53 2.61 14.66 -5.82
C TRP A 53 1.79 14.69 -7.11
N GLY A 54 0.70 15.47 -7.13
CA GLY A 54 -0.13 15.63 -8.32
C GLY A 54 -0.90 14.39 -8.76
N PHE A 55 -1.00 13.34 -7.93
CA PHE A 55 -1.80 12.17 -8.27
C PHE A 55 -3.27 12.57 -8.42
N GLU A 56 -3.86 12.20 -9.56
CA GLU A 56 -5.29 12.35 -9.87
C GLU A 56 -6.07 11.09 -9.50
N LYS A 57 -5.40 9.93 -9.46
CA LYS A 57 -5.97 8.65 -9.07
C LYS A 57 -5.01 7.91 -8.14
N ILE A 58 -5.54 7.31 -7.08
CA ILE A 58 -4.80 6.50 -6.12
C ILE A 58 -5.58 5.19 -5.92
N CYS A 59 -4.95 4.06 -6.24
CA CYS A 59 -5.54 2.73 -6.03
C CYS A 59 -4.77 1.99 -4.94
N SER A 60 -5.43 1.71 -3.82
CA SER A 60 -4.85 1.00 -2.67
C SER A 60 -5.36 -0.43 -2.62
N PHE A 61 -4.47 -1.38 -2.85
CA PHE A 61 -4.74 -2.82 -2.83
C PHE A 61 -4.46 -3.38 -1.45
N GLU A 62 -5.50 -3.93 -0.83
CA GLU A 62 -5.40 -4.54 0.48
C GLU A 62 -6.38 -5.71 0.61
N PRO A 63 -5.88 -6.96 0.66
CA PRO A 63 -6.72 -8.14 0.79
C PRO A 63 -7.34 -8.31 2.19
N ALA A 64 -6.72 -7.86 3.28
CA ALA A 64 -7.21 -8.12 4.64
C ALA A 64 -8.43 -7.26 4.99
N HIS A 65 -9.52 -7.90 5.44
CA HIS A 65 -10.76 -7.21 5.76
C HIS A 65 -10.64 -6.17 6.89
N SER A 66 -9.80 -6.43 7.89
CA SER A 66 -9.54 -5.50 9.01
C SER A 66 -8.91 -4.19 8.52
N CYS A 67 -7.91 -4.28 7.65
CA CYS A 67 -7.24 -3.14 7.03
C CYS A 67 -8.15 -2.38 6.07
N GLN A 68 -8.91 -3.09 5.22
CA GLN A 68 -9.89 -2.47 4.30
C GLN A 68 -10.89 -1.54 5.01
N ARG A 69 -11.33 -1.94 6.22
CA ARG A 69 -12.26 -1.13 7.04
C ARG A 69 -11.68 0.24 7.37
N VAL A 70 -10.38 0.29 7.67
CA VAL A 70 -9.65 1.53 7.94
C VAL A 70 -9.45 2.33 6.67
N LEU A 71 -9.01 1.68 5.59
CA LEU A 71 -8.78 2.32 4.29
C LEU A 71 -10.04 3.00 3.72
N ARG A 72 -11.22 2.37 3.85
CA ARG A 72 -12.51 2.97 3.44
C ARG A 72 -12.87 4.22 4.25
N GLY A 73 -12.22 4.46 5.39
CA GLY A 73 -12.39 5.67 6.19
C GLY A 73 -11.66 6.90 5.64
N PHE A 74 -10.75 6.74 4.66
CA PHE A 74 -10.10 7.86 4.00
C PHE A 74 -11.12 8.63 3.14
N ARG A 75 -11.04 9.96 3.20
CA ARG A 75 -12.00 10.89 2.59
C ARG A 75 -11.33 11.78 1.55
N ASP A 76 -11.03 11.19 0.40
CA ASP A 76 -10.45 11.87 -0.75
C ASP A 76 -10.97 11.19 -2.02
N GLU A 77 -11.45 11.98 -2.98
CA GLU A 77 -12.12 11.49 -4.20
C GLU A 77 -11.17 10.73 -5.14
N ARG A 78 -9.86 10.96 -4.98
CA ARG A 78 -8.84 10.30 -5.78
C ARG A 78 -8.65 8.84 -5.37
N VAL A 79 -9.10 8.45 -4.17
CA VAL A 79 -8.81 7.15 -3.56
C VAL A 79 -9.83 6.10 -3.97
N ARG A 80 -9.33 5.00 -4.51
CA ARG A 80 -10.07 3.75 -4.71
C ARG A 80 -9.41 2.64 -3.90
N VAL A 81 -10.14 2.08 -2.94
CA VAL A 81 -9.72 0.87 -2.23
C VAL A 81 -10.10 -0.34 -3.07
N VAL A 82 -9.12 -1.19 -3.40
CA VAL A 82 -9.32 -2.45 -4.10
C VAL A 82 -9.20 -3.58 -3.07
N PRO A 83 -10.29 -4.31 -2.75
CA PRO A 83 -10.31 -5.32 -1.70
C PRO A 83 -9.71 -6.65 -2.18
N ALA A 84 -8.49 -6.59 -2.71
CA ALA A 84 -7.75 -7.73 -3.24
C ALA A 84 -6.24 -7.44 -3.19
N GLY A 85 -5.43 -8.49 -3.11
CA GLY A 85 -4.00 -8.41 -3.40
C GLY A 85 -3.73 -8.43 -4.90
N LEU A 86 -2.62 -7.83 -5.35
CA LEU A 86 -2.09 -8.10 -6.68
C LEU A 86 -1.17 -9.33 -6.65
N SER A 87 -1.23 -10.15 -7.69
CA SER A 87 -0.39 -11.34 -7.84
C SER A 87 -0.19 -11.69 -9.32
N ARG A 88 0.42 -12.84 -9.61
CA ARG A 88 0.61 -13.38 -10.97
C ARG A 88 -0.62 -14.06 -11.57
N ALA A 89 -1.63 -14.32 -10.75
CA ALA A 89 -2.88 -14.95 -11.17
C ALA A 89 -4.05 -14.41 -10.37
N THR A 90 -5.23 -14.42 -10.99
CA THR A 90 -6.50 -14.13 -10.32
C THR A 90 -6.98 -15.38 -9.61
N GLY A 91 -7.46 -15.24 -8.37
CA GLY A 91 -7.92 -16.39 -7.59
C GLY A 91 -8.15 -16.04 -6.13
N SER A 92 -8.05 -17.05 -5.27
CA SER A 92 -8.09 -16.89 -3.83
C SER A 92 -6.84 -17.49 -3.20
N ALA A 93 -6.41 -16.94 -2.07
CA ALA A 93 -5.29 -17.45 -1.29
C ALA A 93 -5.58 -17.34 0.21
N THR A 94 -4.86 -18.11 1.01
CA THR A 94 -4.85 -17.95 2.46
C THR A 94 -3.85 -16.87 2.82
N LEU A 95 -4.31 -15.82 3.49
CA LEU A 95 -3.47 -14.79 4.08
C LEU A 95 -3.21 -15.14 5.55
N PHE A 96 -1.96 -15.47 5.87
CA PHE A 96 -1.49 -15.77 7.22
C PHE A 96 -1.15 -14.47 7.95
N GLY A 97 -1.69 -14.26 9.15
CA GLY A 97 -1.47 -13.07 9.96
C GLY A 97 -2.27 -11.86 9.48
N ALA A 98 -3.48 -12.07 8.96
CA ALA A 98 -4.32 -11.02 8.39
C ALA A 98 -4.45 -9.80 9.33
N GLY A 99 -4.22 -8.60 8.80
CA GLY A 99 -4.23 -7.35 9.59
C GLY A 99 -2.97 -7.03 10.38
N LEU A 100 -1.96 -7.90 10.35
CA LEU A 100 -0.63 -7.64 10.89
C LEU A 100 0.30 -7.10 9.81
N GLY A 101 1.25 -6.23 10.19
CA GLY A 101 2.29 -5.70 9.28
C GLY A 101 3.33 -6.74 8.84
N GLY A 102 3.04 -8.03 8.98
CA GLY A 102 3.84 -9.14 8.48
C GLY A 102 2.99 -10.20 7.80
N ALA A 103 1.72 -9.89 7.49
CA ALA A 103 0.79 -10.81 6.86
C ALA A 103 1.31 -11.29 5.51
N SER A 104 1.19 -12.57 5.17
CA SER A 104 1.71 -13.09 3.89
C SER A 104 0.86 -14.24 3.37
N VAL A 105 0.87 -14.44 2.06
CA VAL A 105 0.27 -15.63 1.41
C VAL A 105 1.20 -16.85 1.45
N TYR A 106 2.43 -16.67 1.92
CA TYR A 106 3.43 -17.71 2.07
C TYR A 106 3.49 -18.21 3.52
N ALA A 107 3.15 -19.49 3.71
CA ALA A 107 3.04 -20.11 5.04
C ALA A 107 4.39 -20.27 5.77
N ASP A 108 5.50 -20.35 5.02
CA ASP A 108 6.86 -20.55 5.55
C ASP A 108 7.57 -19.22 5.90
N LYS A 109 6.85 -18.09 5.85
CA LYS A 109 7.42 -16.80 6.22
C LYS A 109 7.91 -16.82 7.67
N VAL A 110 9.17 -16.42 7.86
CA VAL A 110 9.77 -16.33 9.20
C VAL A 110 9.06 -15.24 10.01
N ASN A 111 8.92 -15.47 11.31
CA ASN A 111 8.22 -14.60 12.27
C ASN A 111 6.68 -14.60 12.18
N LEU A 112 6.08 -15.56 11.47
CA LEU A 112 4.69 -15.93 11.72
C LEU A 112 4.67 -16.65 13.09
N GLY A 113 4.13 -16.00 14.13
CA GLY A 113 3.99 -16.61 15.46
C GLY A 113 3.01 -17.80 15.45
N GLY A 114 2.97 -18.57 16.54
CA GLY A 114 1.88 -19.55 16.75
C GLY A 114 0.55 -18.83 16.99
N ASP A 115 -0.55 -19.39 16.47
CA ASP A 115 -1.94 -18.87 16.53
C ASP A 115 -2.15 -17.49 15.86
N ILE A 116 -1.82 -17.40 14.57
CA ILE A 116 -2.12 -16.21 13.75
C ILE A 116 -3.48 -16.32 13.05
N GLU A 117 -4.20 -15.21 12.99
CA GLU A 117 -5.44 -15.11 12.20
C GLU A 117 -5.14 -15.45 10.73
N GLN A 118 -5.99 -16.29 10.14
CA GLN A 118 -5.93 -16.65 8.73
C GLN A 118 -7.22 -16.21 8.05
N GLU A 119 -7.09 -15.64 6.87
CA GLU A 119 -8.22 -15.14 6.09
C GLU A 119 -8.10 -15.65 4.65
N THR A 120 -9.18 -16.18 4.07
CA THR A 120 -9.21 -16.41 2.63
C THR A 120 -9.46 -15.08 1.93
N VAL A 121 -8.53 -14.67 1.07
CA VAL A 121 -8.55 -13.37 0.42
C VAL A 121 -8.55 -13.51 -1.10
N SER A 122 -9.08 -12.50 -1.79
CA SER A 122 -9.06 -12.42 -3.25
C SER A 122 -7.72 -11.88 -3.76
N LEU A 123 -7.24 -12.49 -4.84
CA LEU A 123 -6.09 -12.03 -5.62
C LEU A 123 -6.55 -11.67 -7.03
N VAL A 124 -5.96 -10.60 -7.57
CA VAL A 124 -6.15 -10.18 -8.96
C VAL A 124 -4.80 -10.21 -9.66
N ARG A 125 -4.78 -10.76 -10.88
CA ARG A 125 -3.60 -10.72 -11.74
C ARG A 125 -3.20 -9.28 -12.05
N ALA A 126 -1.93 -8.94 -11.82
CA ALA A 126 -1.43 -7.58 -11.95
C ALA A 126 -1.60 -7.02 -13.37
N THR A 127 -1.23 -7.81 -14.38
CA THR A 127 -1.38 -7.44 -15.80
C THR A 127 -2.80 -7.11 -16.18
N ASP A 128 -3.74 -7.99 -15.83
CA ASP A 128 -5.17 -7.81 -16.17
C ASP A 128 -5.70 -6.52 -15.54
N TRP A 129 -5.32 -6.24 -14.28
CA TRP A 129 -5.76 -5.02 -13.62
C TRP A 129 -5.16 -3.76 -14.26
N VAL A 130 -3.84 -3.75 -14.52
CA VAL A 130 -3.15 -2.58 -15.12
C VAL A 130 -3.75 -2.25 -16.48
N LEU A 131 -3.86 -3.24 -17.37
CA LEU A 131 -4.38 -3.03 -18.73
C LEU A 131 -5.85 -2.60 -18.74
N ALA A 132 -6.66 -3.08 -17.79
CA ALA A 132 -8.08 -2.71 -17.72
C ALA A 132 -8.35 -1.35 -17.07
N ASN A 133 -7.42 -0.80 -16.28
CA ASN A 133 -7.67 0.38 -15.43
C ASN A 133 -6.79 1.60 -15.76
N THR A 134 -5.92 1.49 -16.76
CA THR A 134 -4.94 2.53 -17.16
C THR A 134 -4.81 2.62 -18.67
N SER A 135 -4.24 3.73 -19.15
CA SER A 135 -4.02 4.05 -20.56
C SER A 135 -2.52 4.21 -20.87
N ASP A 136 -2.14 4.26 -22.15
CA ASP A 136 -0.71 4.32 -22.55
C ASP A 136 -0.04 5.64 -22.16
N GLY A 137 -0.83 6.72 -22.07
CA GLY A 137 -0.34 8.03 -21.68
C GLY A 137 -0.27 8.25 -20.17
N ASP A 138 -0.78 7.33 -19.34
CA ASP A 138 -0.83 7.55 -17.89
C ASP A 138 0.57 7.48 -17.27
N GLU A 139 0.81 8.30 -16.24
CA GLU A 139 2.03 8.23 -15.44
C GLU A 139 1.77 7.39 -14.18
N ILE A 140 2.27 6.15 -14.16
CA ILE A 140 1.95 5.17 -13.13
C ILE A 140 3.13 4.99 -12.16
N TYR A 141 2.90 5.29 -10.90
CA TYR A 141 3.85 5.10 -9.81
C TYR A 141 3.40 3.92 -8.96
N LEU A 142 4.18 2.85 -8.97
CA LEU A 142 3.86 1.58 -8.31
C LEU A 142 4.69 1.40 -7.04
N LYS A 143 4.02 1.37 -5.89
CA LYS A 143 4.63 0.95 -4.62
C LYS A 143 4.24 -0.49 -4.31
N LEU A 144 5.24 -1.32 -3.99
CA LEU A 144 5.11 -2.72 -3.61
C LEU A 144 5.68 -2.93 -2.20
N ASN A 145 4.83 -3.29 -1.26
CA ASN A 145 5.22 -3.83 0.05
C ASN A 145 4.08 -4.75 0.51
N CYS A 146 4.04 -5.94 -0.08
CA CYS A 146 3.02 -6.97 0.14
C CYS A 146 3.63 -8.26 0.70
N GLU A 147 4.68 -8.09 1.52
CA GLU A 147 5.16 -9.04 2.50
C GLU A 147 5.54 -10.39 1.88
N GLY A 148 6.17 -10.35 0.70
CA GLY A 148 6.68 -11.52 -0.04
C GLY A 148 6.14 -11.68 -1.44
N SER A 149 4.98 -11.10 -1.74
CA SER A 149 4.32 -11.25 -3.05
C SER A 149 4.80 -10.23 -4.09
N GLU A 150 5.82 -9.42 -3.77
CA GLU A 150 6.34 -8.40 -4.68
C GLU A 150 6.87 -9.03 -5.97
N CYS A 151 7.58 -10.15 -5.85
CA CYS A 151 8.09 -10.90 -6.98
C CYS A 151 6.96 -11.43 -7.88
N ASP A 152 5.83 -11.89 -7.32
CA ASP A 152 4.71 -12.37 -8.14
C ASP A 152 4.14 -11.28 -9.04
N VAL A 153 3.98 -10.08 -8.49
CA VAL A 153 3.48 -8.92 -9.23
C VAL A 153 4.46 -8.50 -10.31
N LEU A 154 5.74 -8.39 -9.97
CA LEU A 154 6.77 -7.92 -10.91
C LEU A 154 7.03 -8.93 -12.02
N GLU A 155 7.07 -10.23 -11.72
CA GLU A 155 7.24 -11.28 -12.73
C GLU A 155 6.09 -11.28 -13.74
N ASP A 156 4.83 -11.19 -13.30
CA ASP A 156 3.68 -11.12 -14.22
C ASP A 156 3.71 -9.88 -15.13
N LEU A 157 4.04 -8.72 -14.56
CA LEU A 157 4.20 -7.49 -15.34
C LEU A 157 5.37 -7.58 -16.33
N LEU A 158 6.48 -8.22 -15.95
CA LEU A 158 7.65 -8.43 -16.82
C LEU A 158 7.34 -9.43 -17.94
N ASP A 159 6.70 -10.55 -17.62
CA ASP A 159 6.36 -11.65 -18.55
C ASP A 159 5.36 -11.19 -19.61
N SER A 160 4.34 -10.43 -19.19
CA SER A 160 3.33 -9.88 -20.09
C SER A 160 3.76 -8.63 -20.86
N GLY A 161 4.87 -8.00 -20.45
CA GLY A 161 5.29 -6.70 -20.97
C GLY A 161 4.49 -5.50 -20.43
N ALA A 162 3.48 -5.72 -19.59
CA ALA A 162 2.69 -4.63 -18.97
C ALA A 162 3.52 -3.73 -18.04
N ILE A 163 4.70 -4.19 -17.60
CA ILE A 163 5.70 -3.36 -16.91
C ILE A 163 6.06 -2.07 -17.68
N SER A 164 5.87 -2.05 -19.00
CA SER A 164 6.12 -0.88 -19.84
C SER A 164 5.22 0.31 -19.52
N ARG A 165 4.04 0.05 -18.93
CA ARG A 165 3.09 1.06 -18.46
C ARG A 165 3.54 1.76 -17.18
N ILE A 166 4.47 1.16 -16.43
CA ILE A 166 4.87 1.66 -15.12
C ILE A 166 6.02 2.67 -15.27
N THR A 167 5.78 3.90 -14.81
CA THR A 167 6.74 5.01 -14.88
C THR A 167 7.86 4.84 -13.87
N SER A 168 7.53 4.49 -12.63
CA SER A 168 8.51 4.29 -11.56
C SER A 168 8.01 3.30 -10.52
N ILE A 169 8.92 2.50 -9.99
CA ILE A 169 8.62 1.46 -9.01
C ILE A 169 9.37 1.74 -7.71
N TYR A 170 8.68 1.65 -6.58
CA TYR A 170 9.30 1.43 -5.29
C TYR A 170 8.92 0.05 -4.77
N VAL A 171 9.91 -0.73 -4.38
CA VAL A 171 9.70 -2.11 -3.93
C VAL A 171 10.45 -2.40 -2.65
N ASP A 172 9.74 -3.01 -1.71
CA ASP A 172 10.27 -3.47 -0.44
C ASP A 172 10.30 -5.00 -0.43
N PHE A 173 11.44 -5.59 -0.84
CA PHE A 173 11.54 -7.04 -0.98
C PHE A 173 11.58 -7.73 0.38
N ASP A 174 10.41 -8.18 0.81
CA ASP A 174 10.27 -9.03 2.00
C ASP A 174 10.32 -10.52 1.70
N VAL A 175 10.50 -10.87 0.43
CA VAL A 175 10.75 -12.24 -0.05
C VAL A 175 11.95 -12.91 0.64
N ARG A 176 12.95 -12.14 1.09
CA ARG A 176 14.08 -12.62 1.90
C ARG A 176 13.68 -13.23 3.25
N LYS A 177 12.48 -12.90 3.74
CA LYS A 177 11.89 -13.47 4.97
C LYS A 177 11.12 -14.77 4.69
N ILE A 178 11.12 -15.25 3.45
CA ILE A 178 10.38 -16.44 3.02
C ILE A 178 11.38 -17.41 2.40
N PRO A 179 11.82 -18.44 3.15
CA PRO A 179 12.87 -19.35 2.71
C PRO A 179 12.64 -19.93 1.31
N SER A 180 11.41 -20.35 0.98
CA SER A 180 11.12 -20.93 -0.33
C SER A 180 11.21 -19.92 -1.49
N GLN A 181 11.18 -18.63 -1.20
CA GLN A 181 11.11 -17.55 -2.20
C GLN A 181 12.35 -16.65 -2.22
N ALA A 182 13.24 -16.74 -1.21
CA ALA A 182 14.33 -15.78 -0.98
C ALA A 182 15.23 -15.52 -2.20
N HIS A 183 15.42 -16.50 -3.08
CA HIS A 183 16.22 -16.38 -4.30
C HIS A 183 15.62 -15.46 -5.37
N ARG A 184 14.31 -15.20 -5.32
CA ARG A 184 13.58 -14.49 -6.39
C ARG A 184 13.91 -13.00 -6.48
N GLN A 185 14.33 -12.37 -5.37
CA GLN A 185 14.69 -10.94 -5.38
C GLN A 185 15.73 -10.64 -6.46
N THR A 186 16.87 -11.35 -6.42
CA THR A 186 17.99 -11.12 -7.34
C THR A 186 17.55 -11.28 -8.80
N ALA A 187 16.83 -12.36 -9.11
CA ALA A 187 16.34 -12.63 -10.46
C ALA A 187 15.38 -11.54 -10.97
N VAL A 188 14.47 -11.04 -10.12
CA VAL A 188 13.55 -9.97 -10.51
C VAL A 188 14.28 -8.65 -10.72
N GLU A 189 15.22 -8.30 -9.85
CA GLU A 189 16.02 -7.08 -10.01
C GLU A 189 16.86 -7.10 -11.29
N GLU A 190 17.49 -8.22 -11.63
CA GLU A 190 18.23 -8.40 -12.89
C GLU A 190 17.33 -8.15 -14.09
N ARG A 191 16.15 -8.78 -14.13
CA ARG A 191 15.17 -8.59 -15.21
C ARG A 191 14.67 -7.15 -15.32
N LEU A 192 14.49 -6.45 -14.20
CA LEU A 192 14.13 -5.02 -14.21
C LEU A 192 15.25 -4.16 -14.82
N ARG A 193 16.52 -4.43 -14.48
CA ARG A 193 17.69 -3.75 -15.04
C ARG A 193 17.84 -4.02 -16.53
N GLU A 194 17.69 -5.27 -16.97
CA GLU A 194 17.73 -5.65 -18.40
C GLU A 194 16.68 -4.90 -19.23
N ARG A 195 15.47 -4.72 -18.66
CA ARG A 195 14.37 -3.97 -19.29
C ARG A 195 14.49 -2.45 -19.11
N ARG A 196 15.59 -1.97 -18.52
CA ARG A 196 15.88 -0.56 -18.22
C ARG A 196 14.74 0.14 -17.49
N ARG A 197 14.07 -0.57 -16.57
CA ARG A 197 12.97 -0.02 -15.78
C ARG A 197 13.55 0.72 -14.58
N HIS A 198 13.01 1.92 -14.30
CA HIS A 198 13.40 2.67 -13.13
C HIS A 198 12.72 2.08 -11.89
N PHE A 199 13.52 1.57 -10.94
CA PHE A 199 13.04 1.07 -9.67
C PHE A 199 13.95 1.50 -8.51
N VAL A 200 13.36 1.62 -7.34
CA VAL A 200 14.02 2.00 -6.08
C VAL A 200 13.69 0.95 -5.05
N THR A 201 14.71 0.40 -4.40
CA THR A 201 14.55 -0.52 -3.27
C THR A 201 14.72 0.21 -1.94
N ARG A 202 14.33 -0.41 -0.83
CA ARG A 202 14.61 0.13 0.50
C ARG A 202 16.11 0.40 0.73
N ASP A 203 16.98 -0.43 0.17
CA ASP A 203 18.41 -0.42 0.49
C ASP A 203 19.17 0.79 -0.10
N VAL A 204 18.58 1.49 -1.09
CA VAL A 204 19.18 2.71 -1.67
C VAL A 204 18.71 3.99 -0.99
N LEU A 205 17.72 3.91 -0.09
CA LEU A 205 17.12 5.06 0.57
C LEU A 205 17.75 5.29 1.95
N SER A 206 17.83 6.56 2.35
CA SER A 206 18.33 6.95 3.68
C SER A 206 17.29 6.71 4.78
N SER A 207 16.00 6.75 4.42
CA SER A 207 14.90 6.58 5.36
C SER A 207 14.72 5.12 5.76
N PRO A 208 14.35 4.84 7.03
CA PRO A 208 13.79 3.54 7.37
C PRO A 208 12.52 3.32 6.53
N GLY A 209 12.25 2.07 6.15
CA GLY A 209 11.15 1.67 5.25
C GLY A 209 9.76 2.21 5.61
N GLY A 210 8.76 1.87 4.79
CA GLY A 210 7.39 2.35 4.98
C GLY A 210 7.21 3.82 4.56
N PRO A 211 6.44 4.66 5.28
CA PRO A 211 6.00 5.97 4.78
C PRO A 211 7.14 6.96 4.49
N ARG A 212 8.23 6.90 5.25
CA ARG A 212 9.37 7.80 5.03
C ARG A 212 10.12 7.46 3.75
N ALA A 213 10.38 6.17 3.53
CA ALA A 213 10.95 5.67 2.28
C ALA A 213 10.08 6.00 1.06
N VAL A 214 8.76 5.81 1.15
CA VAL A 214 7.83 6.22 0.06
C VAL A 214 7.92 7.72 -0.21
N ARG A 215 8.01 8.56 0.83
CA ARG A 215 8.15 10.00 0.67
C ARG A 215 9.48 10.38 0.02
N GLU A 216 10.57 9.74 0.41
CA GLU A 216 11.91 9.95 -0.16
C GLU A 216 11.92 9.55 -1.64
N TRP A 217 11.45 8.34 -1.96
CA TRP A 217 11.29 7.89 -3.34
C TRP A 217 10.48 8.87 -4.19
N LEU A 218 9.27 9.25 -3.75
CA LEU A 218 8.44 10.19 -4.49
C LEU A 218 9.12 11.56 -4.68
N THR A 219 9.98 11.98 -3.73
CA THR A 219 10.76 13.23 -3.88
C THR A 219 11.82 13.08 -4.98
N MET A 220 12.40 11.89 -5.16
CA MET A 220 13.39 11.62 -6.20
C MET A 220 12.77 11.56 -7.60
N VAL A 221 11.52 11.11 -7.72
CA VAL A 221 10.90 10.76 -9.02
C VAL A 221 9.76 11.68 -9.45
N SER A 222 9.42 12.69 -8.64
CA SER A 222 8.34 13.63 -8.94
C SER A 222 8.90 15.03 -9.10
N ASP A 223 8.90 15.54 -10.33
CA ASP A 223 9.22 16.95 -10.65
C ASP A 223 7.98 17.86 -10.53
N HIS A 224 6.89 17.35 -9.95
CA HIS A 224 5.61 18.01 -9.97
C HIS A 224 5.57 19.24 -9.07
N THR A 225 5.09 20.34 -9.63
CA THR A 225 4.91 21.58 -8.87
C THR A 225 3.64 21.45 -8.03
N PRO A 226 3.72 21.59 -6.71
CA PRO A 226 2.60 21.27 -5.83
C PRO A 226 1.40 22.19 -6.05
N SER A 227 0.20 21.63 -6.26
CA SER A 227 -1.03 22.44 -6.26
C SER A 227 -1.23 23.12 -4.91
N ALA A 228 -1.68 24.37 -4.90
CA ALA A 228 -2.07 25.07 -3.67
C ALA A 228 -3.41 24.53 -3.12
N SER A 229 -4.28 24.02 -4.00
CA SER A 229 -5.56 23.44 -3.62
C SER A 229 -5.35 22.15 -2.82
N GLY A 230 -6.13 21.96 -1.76
CA GLY A 230 -6.08 20.77 -0.91
C GLY A 230 -4.96 20.71 0.13
N ARG A 231 -3.90 21.55 0.05
CA ARG A 231 -2.79 21.50 1.03
C ARG A 231 -3.24 21.75 2.46
N LEU A 232 -4.17 22.68 2.67
CA LEU A 232 -4.71 22.96 4.01
C LEU A 232 -5.46 21.74 4.55
N ARG A 233 -6.36 21.15 3.75
CA ARG A 233 -7.12 19.95 4.11
C ARG A 233 -6.21 18.79 4.48
N TYR A 234 -5.16 18.58 3.68
CA TYR A 234 -4.14 17.56 3.94
C TYR A 234 -3.33 17.84 5.22
N ARG A 235 -2.86 19.09 5.43
CA ARG A 235 -2.12 19.49 6.64
C ARG A 235 -2.93 19.34 7.92
N LEU A 236 -4.22 19.63 7.83
CA LEU A 236 -5.19 19.41 8.90
C LEU A 236 -5.55 17.93 9.08
N GLY A 237 -5.15 17.05 8.15
CA GLY A 237 -5.38 15.61 8.21
C GLY A 237 -6.85 15.20 7.98
N LEU A 238 -7.66 16.08 7.39
CA LEU A 238 -9.11 15.88 7.23
C LEU A 238 -9.47 14.75 6.25
N HIS A 239 -8.50 14.30 5.45
CA HIS A 239 -8.62 13.13 4.59
C HIS A 239 -8.51 11.81 5.35
N ARG A 240 -7.96 11.81 6.57
CA ARG A 240 -7.73 10.56 7.33
C ARG A 240 -9.03 10.06 7.97
N PRO A 241 -9.14 8.74 8.21
CA PRO A 241 -10.19 8.19 9.07
C PRO A 241 -10.21 8.90 10.43
N ARG A 242 -11.41 9.09 11.00
CA ARG A 242 -11.58 9.80 12.29
C ARG A 242 -10.70 9.23 13.39
N SER A 243 -10.56 7.91 13.48
CA SER A 243 -9.72 7.23 14.47
C SER A 243 -8.24 7.62 14.34
N ILE A 244 -7.69 7.55 13.12
CA ILE A 244 -6.29 7.93 12.82
C ILE A 244 -6.08 9.43 13.04
N TRP A 245 -7.03 10.25 12.62
CA TRP A 245 -6.97 11.70 12.80
C TRP A 245 -6.95 12.09 14.28
N LEU A 246 -7.88 11.56 15.08
CA LEU A 246 -7.93 11.81 16.52
C LEU A 246 -6.64 11.36 17.21
N ALA A 247 -6.14 10.17 16.89
CA ALA A 247 -4.87 9.69 17.41
C ALA A 247 -3.71 10.66 17.08
N SER A 248 -3.66 11.17 15.83
CA SER A 248 -2.65 12.13 15.39
C SER A 248 -2.74 13.46 16.15
N VAL A 249 -3.95 13.98 16.36
CA VAL A 249 -4.20 15.22 17.12
C VAL A 249 -3.79 15.06 18.57
N VAL A 250 -4.17 13.96 19.20
CA VAL A 250 -3.82 13.64 20.58
C VAL A 250 -2.30 13.55 20.75
N VAL A 251 -1.60 12.88 19.85
CA VAL A 251 -0.11 12.80 19.88
C VAL A 251 0.51 14.19 19.78
N ARG A 252 0.04 15.05 18.87
CA ARG A 252 0.53 16.43 18.74
C ARG A 252 0.28 17.25 20.01
N LEU A 253 -0.92 17.16 20.59
CA LEU A 253 -1.25 17.84 21.84
C LEU A 253 -0.35 17.37 22.98
N VAL A 254 -0.07 16.06 23.08
CA VAL A 254 0.86 15.51 24.09
C VAL A 254 2.28 16.02 23.88
N LEU A 255 2.76 16.16 22.64
CA LEU A 255 4.08 16.72 22.35
C LEU A 255 4.18 18.20 22.72
N VAL A 256 3.18 19.00 22.39
CA VAL A 256 3.11 20.42 22.80
C VAL A 256 3.04 20.53 24.32
N ALA A 257 2.20 19.72 24.97
CA ALA A 257 2.11 19.65 26.42
C ALA A 257 3.45 19.28 27.08
N LYS A 258 4.21 18.34 26.49
CA LYS A 258 5.56 18.00 26.97
C LYS A 258 6.55 19.16 26.86
N ALA A 259 6.39 20.04 25.87
CA ALA A 259 7.26 21.18 25.66
C ALA A 259 6.92 22.38 26.56
N VAL A 260 5.65 22.52 26.96
CA VAL A 260 5.15 23.72 27.65
C VAL A 260 4.76 23.46 29.11
N LEU A 261 4.33 22.24 29.47
CA LEU A 261 3.81 21.93 30.80
C LEU A 261 4.85 21.22 31.69
N PRO A 262 4.81 21.46 33.01
CA PRO A 262 5.57 20.67 33.97
C PRO A 262 5.31 19.17 33.84
N ARG A 263 6.35 18.36 34.07
CA ARG A 263 6.32 16.90 33.84
C ARG A 263 5.13 16.18 34.48
N ALA A 264 4.75 16.59 35.70
CA ALA A 264 3.63 16.01 36.42
C ALA A 264 2.30 16.18 35.68
N MET A 265 2.08 17.35 35.05
CA MET A 265 0.81 17.67 34.39
C MET A 265 0.63 16.88 33.08
N TYR A 266 1.66 16.78 32.24
CA TYR A 266 1.51 16.02 30.98
C TYR A 266 1.43 14.51 31.23
N VAL A 267 2.08 13.97 32.28
CA VAL A 267 1.93 12.56 32.67
C VAL A 267 0.51 12.26 33.12
N GLN A 268 -0.11 13.18 33.88
CA GLN A 268 -1.52 13.08 34.26
C GLN A 268 -2.44 13.08 33.03
N ALA A 269 -2.22 14.01 32.08
CA ALA A 269 -2.96 14.06 30.83
C ALA A 269 -2.83 12.77 30.00
N ALA A 270 -1.61 12.22 29.88
CA ALA A 270 -1.37 10.96 29.18
C ALA A 270 -2.10 9.77 29.83
N ARG A 271 -2.22 9.75 31.17
CA ARG A 271 -3.01 8.74 31.89
C ARG A 271 -4.52 8.89 31.63
N CYS A 272 -5.04 10.12 31.60
CA CYS A 272 -6.44 10.38 31.26
C CYS A 272 -6.79 9.92 29.84
N ILE A 273 -5.91 10.19 28.86
CA ILE A 273 -6.09 9.75 27.47
C ILE A 273 -6.16 8.22 27.37
N ARG A 274 -5.30 7.48 28.10
CA ARG A 274 -5.37 6.00 28.11
C ARG A 274 -6.68 5.47 28.69
N ARG A 275 -7.25 6.16 29.70
CA ARG A 275 -8.53 5.76 30.32
C ARG A 275 -9.73 5.96 29.39
N LEU A 276 -9.64 6.86 28.42
CA LEU A 276 -10.70 7.11 27.44
C LEU A 276 -10.79 6.05 26.32
N GLY A 277 -10.05 4.94 26.42
CA GLY A 277 -10.09 3.88 25.42
C GLY A 277 -9.51 4.29 24.07
N VAL A 278 -8.79 5.42 23.99
CA VAL A 278 -7.95 5.75 22.83
C VAL A 278 -6.74 4.83 22.91
N VAL A 279 -6.91 3.60 22.42
CA VAL A 279 -5.82 2.68 22.13
C VAL A 279 -5.05 3.31 20.98
N VAL A 280 -4.08 4.16 21.31
CA VAL A 280 -2.97 4.42 20.41
C VAL A 280 -2.27 3.07 20.33
N GLN A 281 -2.60 2.25 19.33
CA GLN A 281 -1.71 1.14 18.97
C GLN A 281 -0.36 1.80 18.75
N ALA A 282 0.57 1.52 19.66
CA ALA A 282 1.94 1.94 19.48
C ALA A 282 2.38 1.31 18.16
N THR A 283 2.60 2.13 17.14
CA THR A 283 3.48 1.72 16.06
C THR A 283 4.75 1.20 16.72
N PRO A 284 5.25 0.00 16.38
CA PRO A 284 6.41 -0.58 17.02
C PRO A 284 7.65 0.22 16.59
N ALA A 285 7.88 1.36 17.24
CA ALA A 285 9.05 2.18 17.08
C ALA A 285 9.94 1.97 18.30
N GLY A 286 10.74 0.90 18.25
CA GLY A 286 11.95 0.69 19.03
C GLY A 286 11.79 0.47 20.54
N PRO A 287 12.75 -0.22 21.19
CA PRO A 287 12.74 -0.41 22.63
C PRO A 287 12.94 0.93 23.35
N LEU A 288 12.14 1.16 24.40
CA LEU A 288 12.40 2.22 25.38
C LEU A 288 13.77 1.95 26.06
N PRO A 289 14.57 2.98 26.36
CA PRO A 289 15.82 2.80 27.08
C PRO A 289 15.54 2.25 28.47
N THR A 290 15.96 1.00 28.71
CA THR A 290 15.95 0.35 30.02
C THR A 290 16.98 1.01 30.92
N GLY A 291 16.54 1.99 31.71
CA GLY A 291 17.37 2.71 32.67
C GLY A 291 16.66 2.92 34.00
N LEU A 292 16.11 1.86 34.60
CA LEU A 292 15.72 1.87 36.02
C LEU A 292 15.92 0.47 36.60
N LYS A 293 17.12 0.22 37.15
CA LYS A 293 17.36 -0.93 38.04
C LYS A 293 16.69 -0.63 39.38
N TRP A 294 15.58 -1.31 39.65
CA TRP A 294 14.94 -1.31 40.95
C TRP A 294 15.55 -2.45 41.79
N ASN A 295 16.57 -2.14 42.59
CA ASN A 295 17.13 -3.08 43.56
C ASN A 295 16.34 -2.97 44.87
N GLY A 296 15.24 -3.72 44.95
CA GLY A 296 14.45 -3.90 46.17
C GLY A 296 14.40 -5.37 46.58
N ARG A 297 15.50 -5.93 47.11
CA ARG A 297 15.44 -7.19 47.87
C ARG A 297 15.26 -6.86 49.34
N ARG A 298 14.03 -6.99 49.85
CA ARG A 298 13.77 -7.23 51.28
C ARG A 298 13.65 -8.72 51.53
N SER A 299 14.26 -9.11 52.64
CA SER A 299 14.33 -10.40 53.29
C SER A 299 13.01 -11.17 53.37
N LEU A 300 13.09 -12.49 53.17
CA LEU A 300 12.24 -13.44 53.88
C LEU A 300 13.14 -14.57 54.43
N ARG A 301 13.31 -14.52 55.76
CA ARG A 301 13.74 -15.64 56.59
C ARG A 301 12.66 -16.73 56.59
N ARG A 302 13.02 -17.96 56.29
CA ARG A 302 12.53 -19.22 56.86
C ARG A 302 13.72 -20.17 56.76
N GLY A 303 14.30 -20.72 57.82
CA GLY A 303 13.67 -21.37 58.95
C GLY A 303 13.67 -22.87 58.68
N LYS A 304 14.81 -23.52 58.90
CA LYS A 304 15.03 -24.88 59.41
C LYS A 304 16.53 -25.08 59.62
#